data_AF-A0A378VUR7-F1
#
_entry.id   AF-A0A378VUR7-F1
#
_cell.length_a   1.000
_cell.length_b   1.000
_cell.length_c   1.000
_cell.angle_alpha   90.00
_cell.angle_beta   90.00
_cell.angle_gamma   90.00
#
_symmetry.space_group_name_H-M   'P 1'
#
loop_
_entity.id
_entity.type
_entity.pdbx_description
1 polymer ?
#
loop_
_entity_poly.entity_id
_entity_poly.type
_entity_poly.pdbx_seq_one_letter_code
_entity_poly.pdbx_strand_id
1 'polypeptide(L)'
;MNLIGKKWIDHLIQPTQLGYGNGDNMPDEKLLPLFDKINLQQGRHFIVLHQRGSHAPYGALLQPQDKVFGEADIADKYDNTIHKTDQMIQTVFEQLQKQPDGNWLFAYTSDHGQYVRQDIYNQGTVQPDSYIVPLVLYSPDKAVQQAANQAFAPCEIAFHQQLSTFLIHTLGYDMPVSGCREGSVTGNLITGDAGSLNIRNGKAEYVYPQ
;
A
#
# COMPACT_ATOMS: atom_id res chain seq x y z
N MET A 1 10.76 -17.51 -3.89
CA MET A 1 10.11 -16.89 -2.72
C MET A 1 11.18 -16.21 -1.90
N ASN A 2 11.16 -14.88 -1.80
CA ASN A 2 12.21 -14.13 -1.09
C ASN A 2 12.16 -14.50 0.41
N LEU A 3 13.31 -14.84 0.99
CA LEU A 3 13.47 -15.24 2.40
C LEU A 3 13.77 -14.06 3.31
N ILE A 4 14.04 -12.88 2.73
CA ILE A 4 14.29 -11.66 3.48
C ILE A 4 13.06 -11.32 4.32
N GLY A 5 13.27 -11.07 5.61
CA GLY A 5 12.22 -10.62 6.55
C GLY A 5 11.42 -11.74 7.21
N LYS A 6 11.24 -12.91 6.59
CA LYS A 6 10.38 -13.98 7.15
C LYS A 6 10.77 -14.47 8.54
N LYS A 7 12.08 -14.47 8.84
CA LYS A 7 12.60 -14.85 10.17
C LYS A 7 12.13 -13.92 11.29
N TRP A 8 11.74 -12.70 10.95
CA TRP A 8 11.38 -11.64 11.90
C TRP A 8 9.87 -11.38 11.94
N ILE A 9 9.06 -12.32 11.43
CA ILE A 9 7.60 -12.26 11.48
C ILE A 9 7.13 -13.25 12.53
N ASP A 10 6.53 -12.75 13.62
CA ASP A 10 5.98 -13.59 14.69
C ASP A 10 4.75 -14.38 14.22
N HIS A 11 3.90 -13.74 13.42
CA HIS A 11 2.67 -14.32 12.90
C HIS A 11 2.51 -14.03 11.41
N LEU A 12 2.55 -15.09 10.59
CA LEU A 12 2.31 -15.02 9.15
C LEU A 12 1.09 -15.87 8.80
N ILE A 13 0.08 -15.23 8.23
CA ILE A 13 -1.11 -15.89 7.68
C ILE A 13 -1.14 -15.62 6.17
N GLN A 14 -1.21 -16.70 5.39
CA GLN A 14 -1.36 -16.69 3.94
C GLN A 14 -2.74 -17.23 3.56
N PRO A 15 -3.27 -16.89 2.36
CA PRO A 15 -4.55 -17.43 1.88
C PRO A 15 -4.66 -18.95 1.96
N THR A 16 -3.55 -19.67 1.75
CA THR A 16 -3.53 -21.14 1.83
C THR A 16 -3.87 -21.69 3.22
N GLN A 17 -3.57 -20.94 4.28
CA GLN A 17 -3.94 -21.30 5.65
C GLN A 17 -5.42 -21.02 5.96
N LEU A 18 -6.12 -20.35 5.04
CA LEU A 18 -7.55 -20.04 5.12
C LEU A 18 -8.38 -20.92 4.16
N GLY A 19 -7.77 -21.95 3.56
CA GLY A 19 -8.44 -22.92 2.69
C GLY A 19 -8.39 -22.60 1.19
N TYR A 20 -7.68 -21.55 0.77
CA TYR A 20 -7.49 -21.23 -0.64
C TYR A 20 -6.36 -22.08 -1.26
N GLY A 21 -6.50 -22.46 -2.52
CA GLY A 21 -5.47 -23.17 -3.27
C GLY A 21 -4.25 -22.31 -3.59
N ASN A 22 -3.16 -22.95 -4.01
CA ASN A 22 -2.00 -22.23 -4.55
C ASN A 22 -2.41 -21.56 -5.87
N GLY A 23 -2.37 -20.23 -5.91
CA GLY A 23 -2.79 -19.43 -7.07
C GLY A 23 -4.23 -18.91 -7.00
N ASP A 24 -5.01 -19.34 -5.99
CA ASP A 24 -6.34 -18.79 -5.77
C ASP A 24 -6.24 -17.36 -5.23
N ASN A 25 -7.16 -16.52 -5.70
CA ASN A 25 -7.32 -15.18 -5.15
C ASN A 25 -8.26 -15.22 -3.94
N MET A 26 -7.86 -14.55 -2.85
CA MET A 26 -8.69 -14.34 -1.68
C MET A 26 -9.27 -12.92 -1.70
N PRO A 27 -10.57 -12.72 -1.41
CA PRO A 27 -11.14 -11.40 -1.20
C PRO A 27 -10.52 -10.69 0.01
N ASP A 28 -10.18 -9.40 -0.13
CA ASP A 28 -9.47 -8.64 0.91
C ASP A 28 -10.26 -8.51 2.23
N GLU A 29 -11.58 -8.54 2.17
CA GLU A 29 -12.46 -8.56 3.35
C GLU A 29 -12.15 -9.72 4.33
N LYS A 30 -11.51 -10.80 3.87
CA LYS A 30 -11.08 -11.92 4.73
C LYS A 30 -9.94 -11.54 5.67
N LEU A 31 -9.26 -10.41 5.43
CA LEU A 31 -8.25 -9.85 6.34
C LEU A 31 -8.89 -9.21 7.57
N LEU A 32 -10.11 -8.67 7.47
CA LEU A 32 -10.76 -7.92 8.56
C LEU A 32 -11.03 -8.80 9.79
N PRO A 33 -11.62 -10.01 9.69
CA PRO A 33 -11.78 -10.88 10.85
C PRO A 33 -10.47 -11.37 11.46
N LEU A 34 -9.35 -11.34 10.72
CA LEU A 34 -8.03 -11.66 11.27
C LEU A 34 -7.48 -10.50 12.06
N PHE A 35 -7.62 -9.28 11.53
CA PHE A 35 -7.25 -8.05 12.22
C PHE A 35 -8.04 -7.88 13.53
N ASP A 36 -9.35 -8.08 13.50
CA ASP A 36 -10.24 -7.95 14.67
C ASP A 36 -9.91 -8.91 15.82
N LYS A 37 -9.20 -10.02 15.55
CA LYS A 37 -8.77 -10.99 16.58
C LYS A 37 -7.49 -10.58 17.30
N ILE A 38 -6.77 -9.59 16.80
CA ILE A 38 -5.53 -9.12 17.42
C ILE A 38 -5.91 -8.30 18.65
N ASN A 39 -5.44 -8.72 19.83
CA ASN A 39 -5.59 -7.93 21.05
C ASN A 39 -4.58 -6.78 21.06
N LEU A 40 -4.96 -5.66 20.45
CA LEU A 40 -4.10 -4.47 20.31
C LEU A 40 -3.71 -3.81 21.64
N GLN A 41 -4.34 -4.19 22.75
CA GLN A 41 -4.01 -3.71 24.10
C GLN A 41 -2.89 -4.53 24.76
N GLN A 42 -2.44 -5.62 24.13
CA GLN A 42 -1.44 -6.53 24.70
C GLN A 42 -0.13 -6.50 23.91
N GLY A 43 0.80 -5.67 24.39
CA GLY A 43 2.14 -5.58 23.84
C GLY A 43 2.25 -4.50 22.76
N ARG A 44 3.20 -4.68 21.84
CA ARG A 44 3.44 -3.78 20.72
C ARG A 44 3.28 -4.58 19.43
N HIS A 45 2.64 -3.98 18.44
CA HIS A 45 2.35 -4.66 17.19
C HIS A 45 2.87 -3.87 16.01
N PHE A 46 3.44 -4.58 15.04
CA PHE A 46 3.63 -4.10 13.68
C PHE A 46 2.83 -5.01 12.76
N ILE A 47 1.74 -4.49 12.20
CA ILE A 47 0.73 -5.27 11.49
C ILE A 47 0.74 -4.85 10.04
N VAL A 48 0.84 -5.82 9.13
CA VAL A 48 0.75 -5.61 7.69
C VAL A 48 -0.44 -6.39 7.15
N LEU A 49 -1.42 -5.67 6.62
CA LEU A 49 -2.55 -6.23 5.88
C LEU A 49 -2.24 -6.12 4.38
N HIS A 50 -1.72 -7.18 3.77
CA HIS A 50 -1.35 -7.17 2.37
C HIS A 50 -2.56 -7.50 1.49
N GLN A 51 -3.11 -6.47 0.85
CA GLN A 51 -4.30 -6.56 0.01
C GLN A 51 -3.95 -7.05 -1.41
N ARG A 52 -4.94 -7.63 -2.06
CA ARG A 52 -4.97 -7.79 -3.52
C ARG A 52 -5.34 -6.48 -4.21
N GLY A 53 -6.18 -5.67 -3.58
CA GLY A 53 -6.60 -4.35 -4.05
C GLY A 53 -7.17 -4.39 -5.46
N SER A 54 -6.77 -3.40 -6.25
CA SER A 54 -7.27 -3.16 -7.60
C SER A 54 -6.55 -3.98 -8.68
N HIS A 55 -6.01 -5.17 -8.39
CA HIS A 55 -5.35 -6.00 -9.40
C HIS A 55 -6.35 -6.56 -10.44
N ALA A 56 -5.98 -6.63 -11.71
CA ALA A 56 -6.83 -7.18 -12.77
C ALA A 56 -7.04 -8.71 -12.62
N PRO A 57 -8.14 -9.31 -13.10
CA PRO A 57 -9.34 -8.66 -13.63
C PRO A 57 -10.11 -7.90 -12.54
N TYR A 58 -10.39 -6.62 -12.78
CA TYR A 58 -11.01 -5.74 -11.77
C TYR A 58 -12.43 -6.20 -11.44
N GLY A 59 -12.78 -6.14 -10.16
CA GLY A 59 -14.11 -6.53 -9.69
C GLY A 59 -14.37 -8.04 -9.59
N ALA A 60 -13.42 -8.91 -9.97
CA ALA A 60 -13.64 -10.35 -10.03
C ALA A 60 -13.97 -11.01 -8.68
N LEU A 61 -13.54 -10.40 -7.57
CA LEU A 61 -13.81 -10.86 -6.21
C LEU A 61 -14.86 -10.02 -5.48
N LEU A 62 -15.38 -8.98 -6.12
CA LEU A 62 -16.38 -8.09 -5.54
C LEU A 62 -17.75 -8.75 -5.59
N GLN A 63 -18.52 -8.56 -4.52
CA GLN A 63 -19.91 -8.99 -4.49
C GLN A 63 -20.77 -8.03 -5.33
N PRO A 64 -21.95 -8.44 -5.83
CA PRO A 64 -22.79 -7.57 -6.66
C PRO A 64 -23.10 -6.20 -6.05
N GLN A 65 -23.29 -6.12 -4.72
CA GLN A 65 -23.55 -4.86 -4.02
C GLN A 65 -22.37 -3.90 -3.99
N ASP A 66 -21.14 -4.40 -4.19
CA ASP A 66 -19.92 -3.59 -4.18
C ASP A 66 -19.67 -2.93 -5.55
N LYS A 67 -20.47 -3.24 -6.57
CA LYS A 67 -20.29 -2.81 -7.96
C LYS A 67 -21.13 -1.58 -8.30
N VAL A 68 -20.99 -0.55 -7.49
CA VAL A 68 -21.85 0.66 -7.47
C VAL A 68 -21.73 1.55 -8.71
N PHE A 69 -20.62 1.49 -9.44
CA PHE A 69 -20.39 2.27 -10.67
C PHE A 69 -20.78 1.52 -11.95
N GLY A 70 -21.18 0.24 -11.84
CA GLY A 70 -21.49 -0.61 -12.98
C GLY A 70 -20.31 -1.45 -13.47
N GLU A 71 -20.53 -2.22 -14.54
CA GLU A 71 -19.55 -3.20 -15.07
C GLU A 71 -19.40 -3.13 -16.60
N ALA A 72 -19.88 -2.06 -17.23
CA ALA A 72 -19.77 -1.91 -18.68
C ALA A 72 -18.35 -1.50 -19.10
N ASP A 73 -17.77 -0.51 -18.41
CA ASP A 73 -16.42 0.00 -18.66
C ASP A 73 -15.39 -0.67 -17.72
N ILE A 74 -14.15 -0.80 -18.18
CA ILE A 74 -13.03 -1.23 -17.34
C ILE A 74 -12.71 -0.19 -16.25
N ALA A 75 -12.92 1.10 -16.53
CA ALA A 75 -12.77 2.18 -15.57
C ALA A 75 -13.77 2.03 -14.42
N ASP A 76 -15.05 1.80 -14.70
CA ASP A 76 -16.07 1.56 -13.66
C ASP A 76 -15.72 0.33 -12.81
N LYS A 77 -15.23 -0.75 -13.45
CA LYS A 77 -14.76 -1.94 -12.72
C LYS A 77 -13.57 -1.64 -11.82
N TYR A 78 -12.64 -0.81 -12.28
CA TYR A 78 -11.50 -0.35 -11.47
C TYR A 78 -11.99 0.53 -10.30
N ASP A 79 -12.87 1.49 -10.56
CA ASP A 79 -13.42 2.38 -9.53
C ASP A 79 -14.21 1.62 -8.45
N ASN A 80 -14.90 0.54 -8.80
CA ASN A 80 -15.52 -0.36 -7.82
C ASN A 80 -14.48 -0.99 -6.88
N THR A 81 -13.29 -1.34 -7.37
CA THR A 81 -12.20 -1.86 -6.52
C THR A 81 -11.59 -0.79 -5.62
N ILE A 82 -11.53 0.47 -6.08
CA ILE A 82 -11.13 1.62 -5.26
C ILE A 82 -12.14 1.85 -4.14
N HIS A 83 -13.44 1.83 -4.46
CA HIS A 83 -14.50 1.96 -3.45
C HIS A 83 -14.43 0.87 -2.39
N LYS A 84 -14.21 -0.40 -2.78
CA LYS A 84 -14.03 -1.49 -1.82
C LYS A 84 -12.78 -1.31 -0.95
N THR A 85 -11.70 -0.81 -1.53
CA THR A 85 -10.45 -0.52 -0.81
C THR A 85 -10.65 0.57 0.24
N ASP A 86 -11.38 1.63 -0.11
CA ASP A 86 -11.76 2.72 0.81
C ASP A 86 -12.59 2.19 2.00
N GLN A 87 -13.61 1.35 1.74
CA GLN A 87 -14.40 0.72 2.82
C GLN A 87 -13.54 -0.15 3.76
N MET A 88 -12.55 -0.87 3.22
CA MET A 88 -11.64 -1.65 4.04
C MET A 88 -10.73 -0.76 4.89
N ILE A 89 -10.18 0.31 4.32
CA ILE A 89 -9.39 1.32 5.04
C ILE A 89 -10.22 1.92 6.17
N GLN A 90 -11.45 2.33 5.89
CA GLN A 90 -12.38 2.87 6.88
C GLN A 90 -12.60 1.87 8.02
N THR A 91 -12.85 0.60 7.71
CA THR A 91 -13.08 -0.43 8.74
C THR A 91 -11.87 -0.59 9.66
N VAL A 92 -10.65 -0.68 9.10
CA VAL A 92 -9.41 -0.78 9.89
C VAL A 92 -9.21 0.46 10.76
N PHE A 93 -9.44 1.64 10.17
CA PHE A 93 -9.29 2.92 10.86
C PHE A 93 -10.26 3.04 12.04
N GLU A 94 -11.54 2.70 11.86
CA GLU A 94 -12.56 2.70 12.92
C GLU A 94 -12.21 1.74 14.06
N GLN A 95 -11.59 0.58 13.77
CA GLN A 95 -11.12 -0.34 14.80
C GLN A 95 -9.92 0.22 15.59
N LEU A 96 -8.99 0.92 14.92
CA LEU A 96 -7.88 1.60 15.59
C LEU A 96 -8.36 2.77 16.46
N GLN A 97 -9.39 3.50 16.04
CA GLN A 97 -9.99 4.59 16.83
C GLN A 97 -10.61 4.12 18.15
N LYS A 98 -10.92 2.83 18.30
CA LYS A 98 -11.42 2.25 19.57
C LYS A 98 -10.30 2.06 20.60
N GLN A 99 -9.02 2.18 20.23
CA GLN A 99 -7.90 1.99 21.14
C GLN A 99 -7.77 3.19 22.10
N PRO A 100 -7.71 2.96 23.42
CA PRO A 100 -7.87 4.02 24.42
C PRO A 100 -6.69 5.00 24.48
N ASP A 101 -5.48 4.55 24.14
CA ASP A 101 -4.25 5.32 24.40
C ASP A 101 -3.81 6.20 23.22
N GLY A 102 -4.48 6.11 22.07
CA GLY A 102 -4.13 6.87 20.86
C GLY A 102 -2.72 6.58 20.31
N ASN A 103 -2.02 5.58 20.85
CA ASN A 103 -0.64 5.24 20.52
C ASN A 103 -0.61 4.26 19.33
N TRP A 104 -0.98 4.76 18.16
CA TRP A 104 -0.94 3.98 16.92
C TRP A 104 -0.67 4.88 15.72
N LEU A 105 -0.09 4.30 14.67
CA LEU A 105 0.12 4.92 13.37
C LEU A 105 -0.53 4.02 12.32
N PHE A 106 -1.48 4.58 11.57
CA PHE A 106 -2.03 3.97 10.37
C PHE A 106 -1.28 4.49 9.15
N ALA A 107 -0.88 3.57 8.28
CA ALA A 107 -0.27 3.87 7.00
C ALA A 107 -0.89 3.00 5.91
N TYR A 108 -1.28 3.62 4.80
CA TYR A 108 -1.74 2.94 3.60
C TYR A 108 -1.04 3.52 2.37
N THR A 109 -0.55 2.64 1.51
CA THR A 109 -0.06 2.96 0.17
C THR A 109 -0.19 1.72 -0.72
N SER A 110 -0.24 1.94 -2.04
CA SER A 110 -0.24 0.86 -3.03
C SER A 110 1.19 0.47 -3.39
N ASP A 111 1.43 -0.77 -3.83
CA ASP A 111 2.74 -1.22 -4.29
C ASP A 111 3.14 -0.57 -5.63
N HIS A 112 2.17 -0.34 -6.50
CA HIS A 112 2.30 0.44 -7.73
C HIS A 112 0.95 1.05 -8.14
N GLY A 113 0.98 1.90 -9.16
CA GLY A 113 -0.22 2.48 -9.77
C GLY A 113 -0.74 1.65 -10.94
N GLN A 114 -1.83 2.06 -11.55
CA GLN A 114 -2.36 1.45 -12.75
C GLN A 114 -2.84 2.53 -13.73
N TYR A 115 -2.38 2.48 -14.98
CA TYR A 115 -2.96 3.30 -16.03
C TYR A 115 -4.21 2.60 -16.55
N VAL A 116 -5.40 3.18 -16.35
CA VAL A 116 -6.70 2.63 -16.77
C VAL A 116 -7.46 3.69 -17.56
N ARG A 117 -7.69 3.46 -18.86
CA ARG A 117 -8.51 4.31 -19.73
C ARG A 117 -9.21 3.47 -20.79
N GLN A 118 -10.54 3.47 -20.83
CA GLN A 118 -11.38 2.83 -21.87
C GLN A 118 -10.92 1.42 -22.26
N ASP A 119 -10.06 1.28 -23.26
CA ASP A 119 -9.54 0.01 -23.80
C ASP A 119 -8.11 -0.33 -23.37
N ILE A 120 -7.42 0.58 -22.66
CA ILE A 120 -6.02 0.41 -22.22
C ILE A 120 -5.98 0.29 -20.70
N TYR A 121 -5.41 -0.81 -20.22
CA TYR A 121 -5.12 -1.03 -18.81
C TYR A 121 -3.73 -1.67 -18.66
N ASN A 122 -2.72 -0.87 -18.28
CA ASN A 122 -1.33 -1.32 -18.20
C ASN A 122 -0.65 -0.82 -16.92
N GLN A 123 0.38 -1.54 -16.50
CA GLN A 123 1.27 -1.20 -15.38
C GLN A 123 2.73 -1.40 -15.81
N GLY A 124 3.68 -0.90 -15.01
CA GLY A 124 5.10 -1.00 -15.34
C GLY A 124 5.52 -0.16 -16.55
N THR A 125 4.80 0.94 -16.81
CA THR A 125 5.11 1.89 -17.89
C THR A 125 5.69 3.19 -17.35
N VAL A 126 6.15 4.08 -18.24
CA VAL A 126 6.62 5.44 -17.89
C VAL A 126 5.49 6.43 -17.64
N GLN A 127 4.22 6.02 -17.77
CA GLN A 127 3.09 6.91 -17.49
C GLN A 127 2.94 7.10 -15.97
N PRO A 128 2.74 8.33 -15.47
CA PRO A 128 2.60 8.60 -14.04
C PRO A 128 1.61 7.70 -13.32
N ASP A 129 0.46 7.41 -13.94
CA ASP A 129 -0.57 6.55 -13.36
C ASP A 129 -0.06 5.13 -13.06
N SER A 130 1.04 4.67 -13.66
CA SER A 130 1.66 3.36 -13.36
C SER A 130 2.49 3.35 -12.07
N TYR A 131 2.88 4.50 -11.53
CA TYR A 131 3.82 4.58 -10.39
C TYR A 131 3.48 5.65 -9.34
N ILE A 132 2.53 6.54 -9.60
CA ILE A 132 1.96 7.43 -8.60
C ILE A 132 0.86 6.67 -7.87
N VAL A 133 0.95 6.64 -6.54
CA VAL A 133 0.08 5.87 -5.65
C VAL A 133 -0.41 6.73 -4.49
N PRO A 134 -1.57 6.41 -3.89
CA PRO A 134 -2.02 7.10 -2.69
C PRO A 134 -1.06 6.86 -1.52
N LEU A 135 -0.91 7.86 -0.66
CA LEU A 135 -0.29 7.74 0.65
C LEU A 135 -1.24 8.33 1.69
N VAL A 136 -1.71 7.49 2.61
CA VAL A 136 -2.51 7.90 3.76
C VAL A 136 -1.71 7.62 5.02
N LEU A 137 -1.48 8.64 5.82
CA LEU A 137 -0.83 8.54 7.12
C LEU A 137 -1.69 9.22 8.17
N TYR A 138 -1.95 8.53 9.27
CA TYR A 138 -2.66 9.11 10.39
C TYR A 138 -2.21 8.51 11.72
N SER A 139 -2.04 9.38 12.71
CA SER A 139 -1.84 8.98 14.10
C SER A 139 -2.60 9.95 15.01
N PRO A 140 -3.23 9.48 16.11
CA PRO A 140 -3.73 10.35 17.17
C PRO A 140 -2.59 10.95 18.01
N ASP A 141 -1.41 10.32 17.99
CA ASP A 141 -0.24 10.84 18.68
C ASP A 141 0.25 12.12 17.97
N LYS A 142 0.24 13.24 18.71
CA LYS A 142 0.58 14.56 18.18
C LYS A 142 2.04 14.66 17.72
N ALA A 143 2.96 13.97 18.40
CA ALA A 143 4.36 13.98 18.03
C ALA A 143 4.58 13.20 16.72
N VAL A 144 3.95 12.03 16.59
CA VAL A 144 3.98 11.24 15.34
C VAL A 144 3.31 12.01 14.20
N GLN A 145 2.15 12.63 14.45
CA GLN A 145 1.45 13.46 13.46
C GLN A 145 2.32 14.64 13.01
N GLN A 146 2.98 15.33 13.94
CA GLN A 146 3.89 16.43 13.61
C GLN A 146 5.09 15.95 12.79
N ALA A 147 5.70 14.81 13.17
CA ALA A 147 6.81 14.23 12.44
C ALA A 147 6.40 13.83 11.01
N ALA A 148 5.22 13.22 10.84
CA ALA A 148 4.67 12.90 9.53
C ALA A 148 4.44 14.17 8.69
N ASN A 149 3.83 15.21 9.26
CA ASN A 149 3.63 16.48 8.56
C ASN A 149 4.97 17.11 8.13
N GLN A 150 5.98 17.10 8.99
CA GLN A 150 7.31 17.62 8.66
C GLN A 150 7.99 16.81 7.53
N ALA A 151 7.83 15.48 7.55
CA ALA A 151 8.43 14.61 6.55
C ALA A 151 7.74 14.70 5.18
N PHE A 152 6.40 14.73 5.15
CA PHE A 152 5.62 14.51 3.92
C PHE A 152 4.92 15.76 3.37
N ALA A 153 4.47 16.71 4.22
CA ALA A 153 3.73 17.88 3.72
C ALA A 153 4.51 18.78 2.74
N PRO A 154 5.85 18.93 2.84
CA PRO A 154 6.62 19.68 1.86
C PRO A 154 6.80 18.96 0.51
N CYS A 155 6.41 17.70 0.41
CA CYS A 155 6.67 16.85 -0.74
C CYS A 155 5.44 16.80 -1.66
N GLU A 156 5.60 17.22 -2.91
CA GLU A 156 4.59 16.99 -3.95
C GLU A 156 4.42 15.49 -4.25
N ILE A 157 5.54 14.76 -4.25
CA ILE A 157 5.59 13.30 -4.45
C ILE A 157 6.43 12.71 -3.32
N ALA A 158 5.87 11.72 -2.62
CA ALA A 158 6.59 10.92 -1.63
C ALA A 158 7.07 9.61 -2.27
N PHE A 159 8.17 9.06 -1.75
CA PHE A 159 8.71 7.77 -2.21
C PHE A 159 8.46 6.66 -1.18
N HIS A 160 8.35 5.40 -1.63
CA HIS A 160 8.27 4.25 -0.73
C HIS A 160 9.46 4.15 0.23
N GLN A 161 10.65 4.59 -0.20
CA GLN A 161 11.81 4.69 0.69
C GLN A 161 11.60 5.71 1.82
N GLN A 162 10.96 6.85 1.52
CA GLN A 162 10.61 7.87 2.51
C GLN A 162 9.64 7.31 3.54
N LEU A 163 8.58 6.64 3.10
CA LEU A 163 7.68 5.93 4.01
C LEU A 163 8.41 4.88 4.85
N SER A 164 9.23 4.04 4.22
CA SER A 164 9.95 2.96 4.91
C SER A 164 10.88 3.51 6.00
N THR A 165 11.69 4.51 5.66
CA THR A 165 12.62 5.14 6.62
C THR A 165 11.88 5.89 7.72
N PHE A 166 10.76 6.53 7.42
CA PHE A 166 9.88 7.14 8.43
C PHE A 166 9.31 6.11 9.41
N LEU A 167 8.82 4.97 8.93
CA LEU A 167 8.32 3.90 9.79
C LEU A 167 9.43 3.32 10.68
N ILE A 168 10.60 3.04 10.11
CA ILE A 168 11.76 2.53 10.87
C ILE A 168 12.18 3.53 11.97
N HIS A 169 12.25 4.82 11.63
CA HIS A 169 12.53 5.89 12.59
C HIS A 169 11.48 5.95 13.71
N THR A 170 10.20 5.90 13.35
CA THR A 170 9.07 5.97 14.29
C THR A 170 9.04 4.76 15.24
N LEU A 171 9.52 3.61 14.79
CA LEU A 171 9.70 2.41 15.63
C LEU A 171 10.89 2.51 16.60
N GLY A 172 11.65 3.61 16.57
CA GLY A 172 12.74 3.91 17.52
C GLY A 172 14.12 3.44 17.07
N TYR A 173 14.28 3.01 15.82
CA TYR A 173 15.59 2.67 15.26
C TYR A 173 16.33 3.93 14.81
N ASP A 174 17.66 3.89 14.87
CA ASP A 174 18.52 4.94 14.34
C ASP A 174 18.55 4.90 12.80
N MET A 175 17.49 5.45 12.19
CA MET A 175 17.32 5.60 10.76
C MET A 175 16.91 7.03 10.45
N PRO A 176 17.73 7.79 9.70
CA PRO A 176 17.33 9.09 9.18
C PRO A 176 16.15 8.94 8.21
N VAL A 177 15.14 9.79 8.36
CA VAL A 177 14.02 9.86 7.41
C VAL A 177 14.54 10.43 6.09
N SER A 178 14.39 9.65 5.01
CA SER A 178 14.81 10.12 3.68
C SER A 178 13.94 11.26 3.16
N GLY A 179 14.48 12.08 2.25
CA GLY A 179 13.75 13.19 1.64
C GLY A 179 13.00 12.78 0.37
N CYS A 180 12.42 13.78 -0.30
CA CYS A 180 11.64 13.62 -1.53
C CYS A 180 12.22 14.36 -2.75
N ARG A 181 13.50 14.78 -2.69
CA ARG A 181 14.14 15.51 -3.81
C ARG A 181 14.50 14.61 -4.97
N GLU A 182 14.88 13.38 -4.68
CA GLU A 182 15.25 12.38 -5.66
C GLU A 182 14.77 11.00 -5.23
N GLY A 183 14.44 10.16 -6.22
CA GLY A 183 14.08 8.78 -6.04
C GLY A 183 14.04 8.04 -7.37
N SER A 184 13.77 6.74 -7.32
CA SER A 184 13.69 5.89 -8.51
C SER A 184 12.47 4.99 -8.45
N VAL A 185 11.80 4.82 -9.59
CA VAL A 185 10.82 3.77 -9.82
C VAL A 185 11.54 2.64 -10.54
N THR A 186 11.55 1.45 -9.96
CA THR A 186 12.18 0.30 -10.58
C THR A 186 11.33 -0.20 -11.76
N GLY A 187 11.97 -0.65 -12.84
CA GLY A 187 11.28 -1.34 -13.92
C GLY A 187 10.73 -2.71 -13.48
N ASN A 188 10.25 -3.51 -14.44
CA ASN A 188 9.60 -4.81 -14.18
C ASN A 188 10.49 -5.86 -13.50
N LEU A 189 11.79 -5.57 -13.30
CA LEU A 189 12.73 -6.42 -12.59
C LEU A 189 13.36 -5.63 -11.44
N ILE A 190 13.15 -6.10 -10.22
CA ILE A 190 13.63 -5.44 -9.00
C ILE A 190 15.17 -5.34 -8.94
N THR A 191 15.87 -6.14 -9.74
CA THR A 191 17.33 -6.15 -9.90
C THR A 191 17.87 -4.91 -10.61
N GLY A 192 17.01 -4.14 -11.30
CA GLY A 192 17.40 -3.01 -12.14
C GLY A 192 17.68 -3.40 -13.60
N ASP A 193 17.66 -4.69 -13.94
CA ASP A 193 17.93 -5.18 -15.30
C ASP A 193 16.87 -4.76 -16.34
N ALA A 194 15.72 -4.26 -15.87
CA ALA A 194 14.66 -3.68 -16.71
C ALA A 194 14.79 -2.15 -16.85
N GLY A 195 15.88 -1.55 -16.38
CA GLY A 195 16.02 -0.10 -16.23
C GLY A 195 15.22 0.47 -15.06
N SER A 196 15.25 1.79 -14.93
CA SER A 196 14.52 2.53 -13.90
C SER A 196 14.04 3.88 -14.41
N LEU A 197 13.08 4.48 -13.71
CA LEU A 197 12.71 5.87 -13.88
C LEU A 197 13.31 6.67 -12.72
N ASN A 198 14.27 7.55 -13.01
CA ASN A 198 14.79 8.47 -12.01
C ASN A 198 13.90 9.70 -11.94
N ILE A 199 13.45 10.04 -10.73
CA ILE A 199 12.64 11.22 -10.46
C ILE A 199 13.51 12.20 -9.67
N ARG A 200 13.72 13.40 -10.22
CA ARG A 200 14.46 14.49 -9.56
C ARG A 200 13.65 15.78 -9.65
N ASN A 201 13.32 16.36 -8.51
CA ASN A 201 12.51 17.60 -8.43
C ASN A 201 11.24 17.53 -9.31
N GLY A 202 10.50 16.42 -9.23
CA GLY A 202 9.27 16.18 -10.00
C GLY A 202 9.47 15.79 -11.47
N LYS A 203 10.69 15.81 -12.01
CA LYS A 203 10.97 15.41 -13.39
C LYS A 203 11.42 13.97 -13.46
N ALA A 204 10.78 13.21 -14.34
CA ALA A 204 11.05 11.80 -14.57
C ALA A 204 11.94 11.61 -15.81
N GLU A 205 12.99 10.79 -15.67
CA GLU A 205 13.92 10.42 -16.75
C GLU A 205 14.13 8.90 -16.74
N TYR A 206 13.96 8.26 -17.91
CA TYR A 206 14.16 6.83 -18.03
C TYR A 206 15.65 6.51 -18.17
N VAL A 207 16.12 5.58 -17.35
CA VAL A 207 17.48 5.04 -17.36
C VAL A 207 17.43 3.64 -17.93
N TYR A 208 18.07 3.46 -19.08
CA TYR A 208 18.20 2.16 -19.72
C TYR A 208 19.10 1.22 -18.90
N PRO A 209 18.82 -0.09 -18.89
CA PRO A 209 19.71 -1.06 -18.28
C PRO A 209 21.08 -1.04 -18.98
N GLN A 210 22.14 -1.29 -18.20
CA GLN A 210 23.52 -1.38 -18.70
C GLN A 210 23.85 -2.78 -19.23
#